data_AF-A0A9X1B3U5-F1
#
_entry.id   AF-A0A9X1B3U5-F1
#
_cell.length_a   1.000
_cell.length_b   1.000
_cell.length_c   1.000
_cell.angle_alpha   90.00
_cell.angle_beta   90.00
_cell.angle_gamma   90.00
#
_symmetry.space_group_name_H-M   'P 1'
#
loop_
_entity.id
_entity.type
_entity.pdbx_description
1 polymer ?
#
loop_
_entity_poly.entity_id
_entity_poly.type
_entity_poly.pdbx_seq_one_letter_code
_entity_poly.pdbx_strand_id
1 'polypeptide(L)'
;MTNQLNLMYLLAMGLVTGPKGFGRKYYADTLAWAPGWIPLFADGIPPAALAQVTSEADHLQPVIASFDLGALRGPIQALDPQGRLRALQWPEEAQGDETLLFIPAPLPIGWLQAIIFASKEQKALIREQAADYANVPLGAYKQRVNARLFAAASKSASASASALASALASALALRSASTFESALNSPSALRSALTSESALSSPSAWASASLSALILPEPIDGLSLPLPDQDASVQQVSAVGAVQAMLVGLGNRGDALVTAGQSLSDPELPKPELPKPGLTDPEETAAQSSVEDPLLRALLTWALGENSAANADLHGRILARLLSAIVDVKTQADEAPAGEGCPPDIQQVILDLLEAERTRLAEPKWQEALKRLIADLKGCLGLGDATISELFQRHQKPFSRGLLLFFLRQRGQELLELSERFDQPLLTDQDLVVAAALFGARSGWLELPGSIKDLPGLSSAITHRMAALAHRQRGTGLELGSAPARVEPLRELMTRKGGGGGLSKRQQEGALALARGMGWQEVLKTRISLGKGDYRLQVAGNGVQLLLDGEVKAVTVDVDQARLLELLARTAIPSRIDAEVRKRLRG
;
A
#
# COMPACT_ATOMS: atom_id res chain seq x y z
N MET A 1 5.25 8.76 19.35
CA MET A 1 6.15 9.93 19.16
C MET A 1 7.24 9.51 18.18
N THR A 2 7.64 10.34 17.23
CA THR A 2 8.63 9.96 16.21
C THR A 2 9.49 11.17 15.80
N ASN A 3 10.50 10.98 14.96
CA ASN A 3 11.24 12.08 14.34
C ASN A 3 10.64 12.41 12.96
N GLN A 4 11.00 13.56 12.42
CA GLN A 4 10.49 14.04 11.14
C GLN A 4 10.81 13.11 9.95
N LEU A 5 11.97 12.45 9.94
CA LEU A 5 12.38 11.59 8.83
C LEU A 5 11.58 10.28 8.84
N ASN A 6 11.44 9.64 10.00
CA ASN A 6 10.54 8.49 10.19
C ASN A 6 9.09 8.86 9.86
N LEU A 7 8.61 10.04 10.29
CA LEU A 7 7.28 10.52 9.92
C LEU A 7 7.10 10.59 8.41
N MET A 8 8.07 11.12 7.66
CA MET A 8 7.99 11.17 6.19
C MET A 8 7.87 9.77 5.59
N TYR A 9 8.63 8.79 6.09
CA TYR A 9 8.51 7.40 5.65
C TYR A 9 7.15 6.79 5.99
N LEU A 10 6.64 6.97 7.21
CA LEU A 10 5.32 6.51 7.65
C LEU A 10 4.21 7.09 6.74
N LEU A 11 4.29 8.39 6.44
CA LEU A 11 3.35 9.07 5.54
C LEU A 11 3.42 8.54 4.11
N ALA A 12 4.62 8.30 3.58
CA ALA A 12 4.81 7.83 2.21
C ALA A 12 4.43 6.35 2.03
N MET A 13 4.65 5.52 3.05
CA MET A 13 4.27 4.11 3.12
C MET A 13 2.78 3.93 3.37
N GLY A 14 2.11 4.94 3.95
CA GLY A 14 0.70 4.88 4.24
C GLY A 14 0.34 4.00 5.44
N LEU A 15 1.33 3.50 6.18
CA LEU A 15 1.14 2.67 7.36
C LEU A 15 2.01 3.21 8.50
N VAL A 16 1.50 3.07 9.71
CA VAL A 16 2.29 3.18 10.94
C VAL A 16 2.73 1.78 11.32
N THR A 17 4.01 1.49 11.26
CA THR A 17 4.55 0.14 11.51
C THR A 17 5.87 0.22 12.29
N GLY A 18 6.32 -0.91 12.84
CA GLY A 18 7.61 -1.03 13.51
C GLY A 18 8.82 -0.92 12.58
N PRO A 19 10.04 -0.85 13.14
CA PRO A 19 11.28 -0.65 12.39
C PRO A 19 11.50 -1.63 11.23
N LYS A 20 11.15 -2.93 11.37
CA LYS A 20 11.32 -3.92 10.28
C LYS A 20 10.52 -3.58 9.04
N GLY A 21 9.47 -2.76 9.14
CA GLY A 21 8.72 -2.28 7.98
C GLY A 21 9.50 -1.34 7.06
N PHE A 22 10.56 -0.70 7.56
CA PHE A 22 11.36 0.31 6.84
C PHE A 22 12.78 -0.16 6.50
N GLY A 23 13.11 -1.41 6.82
CA GLY A 23 14.44 -1.96 6.66
C GLY A 23 15.50 -1.08 7.33
N ARG A 24 16.56 -0.76 6.59
CA ARG A 24 17.75 -0.03 7.10
C ARG A 24 17.57 1.49 7.20
N LYS A 25 16.44 2.05 6.76
CA LYS A 25 16.23 3.51 6.65
C LYS A 25 15.50 4.11 7.85
N TYR A 26 15.48 3.39 8.97
CA TYR A 26 14.73 3.74 10.16
C TYR A 26 15.63 4.30 11.26
N TYR A 27 15.28 5.46 11.80
CA TYR A 27 15.96 6.03 12.97
C TYR A 27 15.28 5.57 14.26
N ALA A 28 16.02 5.42 15.36
CA ALA A 28 15.42 5.10 16.65
C ALA A 28 14.32 6.11 17.06
N ASP A 29 13.20 5.57 17.53
CA ASP A 29 12.12 6.32 18.15
C ASP A 29 11.29 5.41 19.07
N THR A 30 10.10 5.85 19.47
CA THR A 30 9.24 5.06 20.38
C THR A 30 8.74 3.75 19.78
N LEU A 31 8.65 3.61 18.44
CA LEU A 31 8.22 2.33 17.84
C LEU A 31 9.26 1.22 18.00
N ALA A 32 10.52 1.58 18.31
CA ALA A 32 11.58 0.63 18.61
C ALA A 32 11.53 0.06 20.05
N TRP A 33 10.71 0.63 20.95
CA TRP A 33 10.61 0.17 22.34
C TRP A 33 10.00 -1.22 22.47
N ALA A 34 9.02 -1.52 21.63
CA ALA A 34 8.33 -2.80 21.56
C ALA A 34 8.07 -3.13 20.09
N PRO A 35 9.04 -3.78 19.40
CA PRO A 35 8.91 -4.11 17.99
C PRO A 35 7.60 -4.87 17.70
N GLY A 36 6.84 -4.39 16.71
CA GLY A 36 5.53 -4.91 16.37
C GLY A 36 4.36 -4.25 17.11
N TRP A 37 4.63 -3.32 18.02
CA TRP A 37 3.63 -2.58 18.79
C TRP A 37 3.79 -1.07 18.58
N ILE A 38 2.68 -0.35 18.53
CA ILE A 38 2.61 1.10 18.40
C ILE A 38 2.27 1.69 19.77
N PRO A 39 3.26 2.30 20.48
CA PRO A 39 2.99 2.98 21.73
C PRO A 39 2.23 4.30 21.51
N LEU A 40 1.08 4.42 22.15
CA LEU A 40 0.26 5.63 22.19
C LEU A 40 0.14 6.17 23.61
N PHE A 41 0.56 7.42 23.79
CA PHE A 41 0.51 8.14 25.05
C PHE A 41 -0.83 8.88 25.16
N ALA A 42 -1.41 8.93 26.36
CA ALA A 42 -2.66 9.68 26.61
C ALA A 42 -2.44 11.20 26.47
N ASP A 43 -1.99 11.87 27.53
CA ASP A 43 -1.84 13.35 27.54
C ASP A 43 -0.39 13.83 27.75
N GLY A 44 0.49 12.96 28.25
CA GLY A 44 1.86 13.30 28.60
C GLY A 44 2.87 12.45 27.86
N ILE A 45 3.85 13.10 27.23
CA ILE A 45 4.94 12.41 26.55
C ILE A 45 6.11 12.24 27.52
N PRO A 46 6.58 11.01 27.80
CA PRO A 46 7.71 10.79 28.68
C PRO A 46 8.97 11.49 28.14
N PRO A 47 9.80 12.12 28.99
CA PRO A 47 11.07 12.71 28.56
C PRO A 47 12.00 11.72 27.84
N ALA A 48 11.96 10.44 28.23
CA ALA A 48 12.69 9.37 27.56
C ALA A 48 12.26 9.17 26.09
N ALA A 49 10.97 9.37 25.77
CA ALA A 49 10.49 9.31 24.38
C ALA A 49 11.08 10.44 23.53
N LEU A 50 11.15 11.66 24.09
CA LEU A 50 11.77 12.81 23.43
C LEU A 50 13.26 12.58 23.21
N ALA A 51 13.98 12.11 24.23
CA ALA A 51 15.42 11.84 24.15
C ALA A 51 15.76 10.77 23.09
N GLN A 52 14.99 9.67 23.05
CA GLN A 52 15.20 8.58 22.08
C GLN A 52 15.06 9.07 20.63
N VAL A 53 14.06 9.90 20.36
CA VAL A 53 13.74 10.36 19.00
C VAL A 53 14.84 11.23 18.39
N THR A 54 15.69 11.81 19.22
CA THR A 54 16.82 12.67 18.81
C THR A 54 18.18 12.05 19.12
N SER A 55 18.25 10.79 19.57
CA SER A 55 19.50 10.22 20.09
C SER A 55 20.51 9.87 19.01
N GLU A 56 20.07 9.59 17.78
CA GLU A 56 20.94 9.11 16.71
C GLU A 56 21.63 10.22 15.92
N ALA A 57 21.02 11.40 15.79
CA ALA A 57 21.61 12.53 15.07
C ALA A 57 21.01 13.88 15.46
N ASP A 58 21.86 14.91 15.49
CA ASP A 58 21.51 16.28 15.93
C ASP A 58 20.47 16.98 15.04
N HIS A 59 20.35 16.56 13.77
CA HIS A 59 19.40 17.14 12.83
C HIS A 59 17.99 16.53 12.97
N LEU A 60 17.81 15.49 13.79
CA LEU A 60 16.50 14.91 14.05
C LEU A 60 15.65 15.87 14.90
N GLN A 61 14.39 15.98 14.52
CA GLN A 61 13.40 16.91 15.03
C GLN A 61 12.19 16.10 15.51
N PRO A 62 11.84 16.16 16.80
CA PRO A 62 10.74 15.38 17.33
C PRO A 62 9.41 15.91 16.81
N VAL A 63 8.51 14.99 16.48
CA VAL A 63 7.14 15.25 16.01
C VAL A 63 6.14 14.30 16.66
N ILE A 64 4.95 14.81 16.97
CA ILE A 64 3.88 14.02 17.58
C ILE A 64 2.80 13.78 16.53
N ALA A 65 2.48 12.51 16.33
CA ALA A 65 1.36 12.06 15.53
C ALA A 65 0.19 11.70 16.46
N SER A 66 -0.99 12.29 16.23
CA SER A 66 -2.21 12.05 16.99
C SER A 66 -3.19 11.23 16.16
N PHE A 67 -3.72 10.15 16.73
CA PHE A 67 -4.55 9.16 16.02
C PHE A 67 -5.97 9.11 16.56
N ASP A 68 -6.91 8.81 15.67
CA ASP A 68 -8.27 8.42 16.03
C ASP A 68 -8.36 6.91 16.24
N LEU A 69 -8.80 6.49 17.42
CA LEU A 69 -9.00 5.08 17.76
C LEU A 69 -10.48 4.69 17.84
N GLY A 70 -11.41 5.58 17.46
CA GLY A 70 -12.84 5.36 17.65
C GLY A 70 -13.39 4.11 16.93
N ALA A 71 -12.76 3.72 15.82
CA ALA A 71 -13.12 2.54 15.04
C ALA A 71 -12.39 1.26 15.45
N LEU A 72 -11.35 1.36 16.29
CA LEU A 72 -10.52 0.22 16.69
C LEU A 72 -11.28 -0.69 17.65
N ARG A 73 -11.25 -2.00 17.41
CA ARG A 73 -11.76 -3.02 18.34
C ARG A 73 -10.77 -4.17 18.49
N GLY A 74 -10.84 -4.88 19.61
CA GLY A 74 -10.08 -6.10 19.85
C GLY A 74 -8.91 -5.96 20.84
N PRO A 75 -8.00 -6.93 20.87
CA PRO A 75 -7.01 -7.05 21.93
C PRO A 75 -5.87 -6.03 21.77
N ILE A 76 -5.60 -5.29 22.84
CA ILE A 76 -4.40 -4.44 22.97
C ILE A 76 -3.71 -4.72 24.30
N GLN A 77 -2.55 -4.09 24.50
CA GLN A 77 -1.86 -4.09 25.78
C GLN A 77 -1.85 -2.67 26.34
N ALA A 78 -1.94 -2.49 27.65
CA ALA A 78 -1.91 -1.19 28.29
C ALA A 78 -1.07 -1.21 29.57
N LEU A 79 -0.47 -0.08 29.91
CA LEU A 79 0.14 0.16 31.22
C LEU A 79 -0.83 0.93 32.11
N ASP A 80 -1.16 0.33 33.25
CA ASP A 80 -1.92 1.00 34.31
C ASP A 80 -1.07 2.09 35.01
N PRO A 81 -1.67 2.91 35.90
CA PRO A 81 -0.93 3.90 36.68
C PRO A 81 0.19 3.33 37.56
N GLN A 82 0.15 2.03 37.87
CA GLN A 82 1.17 1.32 38.64
C GLN A 82 2.30 0.76 37.77
N GLY A 83 2.25 0.97 36.45
CA GLY A 83 3.24 0.48 35.49
C GLY A 83 3.11 -1.02 35.20
N ARG A 84 1.97 -1.64 35.51
CA ARG A 84 1.75 -3.05 35.18
C ARG A 84 1.13 -3.15 33.79
N LEU A 85 1.68 -4.07 33.00
CA LEU A 85 1.17 -4.40 31.69
C LEU A 85 -0.05 -5.31 31.83
N ARG A 86 -1.17 -4.91 31.22
CA ARG A 86 -2.40 -5.70 31.15
C ARG A 86 -2.87 -5.85 29.71
N ALA A 87 -3.31 -7.05 29.35
CA ALA A 87 -4.08 -7.26 28.13
C ALA A 87 -5.51 -6.77 28.36
N LEU A 88 -6.11 -6.11 27.37
CA LEU A 88 -7.50 -5.68 27.44
C LEU A 88 -8.19 -5.72 26.08
N GLN A 89 -9.51 -5.88 26.08
CA GLN A 89 -10.37 -5.70 24.90
C GLN A 89 -10.75 -4.23 24.75
N TRP A 90 -10.31 -3.60 23.66
CA TRP A 90 -10.54 -2.18 23.41
C TRP A 90 -11.82 -1.95 22.60
N PRO A 91 -12.63 -0.93 22.94
CA PRO A 91 -12.54 -0.05 24.11
C PRO A 91 -13.28 -0.57 25.35
N GLU A 92 -13.88 -1.76 25.31
CA GLU A 92 -14.86 -2.23 26.31
C GLU A 92 -14.27 -2.37 27.73
N GLU A 93 -13.00 -2.76 27.84
CA GLU A 93 -12.31 -2.99 29.11
C GLU A 93 -11.42 -1.79 29.53
N ALA A 94 -11.40 -0.71 28.75
CA ALA A 94 -10.61 0.48 29.06
C ALA A 94 -11.20 1.24 30.26
N GLN A 95 -10.35 1.62 31.20
CA GLN A 95 -10.74 2.35 32.42
C GLN A 95 -10.56 3.87 32.28
N GLY A 96 -9.80 4.31 31.27
CA GLY A 96 -9.49 5.71 31.01
C GLY A 96 -8.35 6.27 31.86
N ASP A 97 -7.72 5.44 32.69
CA ASP A 97 -6.54 5.76 33.49
C ASP A 97 -5.24 5.15 32.94
N GLU A 98 -5.32 4.48 31.78
CA GLU A 98 -4.16 3.92 31.10
C GLU A 98 -3.15 5.01 30.75
N THR A 99 -1.90 4.80 31.16
CA THR A 99 -0.82 5.77 30.91
C THR A 99 -0.20 5.61 29.52
N LEU A 100 -0.23 4.39 28.99
CA LEU A 100 0.34 4.01 27.69
C LEU A 100 -0.45 2.83 27.11
N LEU A 101 -0.81 2.93 25.84
CA LEU A 101 -1.39 1.83 25.07
C LEU A 101 -0.35 1.28 24.10
N PHE A 102 -0.38 -0.03 23.87
CA PHE A 102 0.39 -0.72 22.85
C PHE A 102 -0.59 -1.41 21.91
N ILE A 103 -0.68 -0.86 20.70
CA ILE A 103 -1.56 -1.41 19.66
C ILE A 103 -0.71 -2.27 18.72
N PRO A 104 -1.14 -3.49 18.37
CA PRO A 104 -0.44 -4.28 17.36
C PRO A 104 -0.26 -3.48 16.05
N ALA A 105 0.95 -3.49 15.50
CA ALA A 105 1.24 -2.88 14.21
C ALA A 105 0.77 -3.77 13.05
N PRO A 106 0.41 -3.21 11.88
CA PRO A 106 0.41 -1.78 11.55
C PRO A 106 -0.95 -1.07 11.73
N LEU A 107 -0.95 0.26 11.84
CA LEU A 107 -2.17 1.08 11.73
C LEU A 107 -2.22 1.84 10.40
N PRO A 108 -3.41 2.07 9.81
CA PRO A 108 -3.52 2.84 8.59
C PRO A 108 -3.22 4.33 8.84
N ILE A 109 -2.43 4.95 7.95
CA ILE A 109 -2.09 6.38 8.12
C ILE A 109 -3.32 7.29 8.06
N GLY A 110 -4.40 6.84 7.43
CA GLY A 110 -5.67 7.59 7.35
C GLY A 110 -6.30 7.89 8.71
N TRP A 111 -5.88 7.23 9.80
CA TRP A 111 -6.32 7.53 11.16
C TRP A 111 -5.56 8.69 11.82
N LEU A 112 -4.53 9.21 11.16
CA LEU A 112 -3.77 10.37 11.64
C LEU A 112 -4.65 11.63 11.62
N GLN A 113 -5.05 12.10 12.80
CA GLN A 113 -5.86 13.31 12.94
C GLN A 113 -5.03 14.59 12.83
N ALA A 114 -3.83 14.58 13.41
CA ALA A 114 -2.95 15.74 13.41
C ALA A 114 -1.47 15.40 13.57
N ILE A 115 -0.63 16.22 12.96
CA ILE A 115 0.81 16.28 13.18
C ILE A 115 1.09 17.53 14.00
N ILE A 116 1.74 17.35 15.16
CA ILE A 116 1.98 18.41 16.12
C ILE A 116 3.48 18.68 16.19
N PHE A 117 3.84 19.95 16.06
CA PHE A 117 5.20 20.47 16.08
C PHE A 117 5.46 21.25 17.38
N ALA A 118 6.73 21.32 17.80
CA ALA A 118 7.15 22.06 18.96
C ALA A 118 7.04 23.58 18.73
N SER A 119 7.40 24.05 17.54
CA SER A 119 7.38 25.48 17.17
C SER A 119 6.89 25.71 15.75
N LYS A 120 6.68 27.00 15.39
CA LYS A 120 6.29 27.37 14.02
C LYS A 120 7.45 27.22 13.04
N GLU A 121 8.67 27.47 13.52
CA GLU A 121 9.92 27.37 12.78
C GLU A 121 10.18 25.91 12.40
N GLN A 122 10.03 25.00 13.37
CA GLN A 122 10.16 23.56 13.13
C GLN A 122 9.12 23.06 12.11
N LYS A 123 7.86 23.52 12.24
CA LYS A 123 6.81 23.20 11.27
C LYS A 123 7.17 23.67 9.85
N ALA A 124 7.71 24.88 9.72
CA ALA A 124 8.08 25.44 8.42
C ALA A 124 9.23 24.63 7.78
N LEU A 125 10.28 24.33 8.57
CA LEU A 125 11.42 23.54 8.14
C LEU A 125 11.01 22.13 7.67
N ILE A 126 10.22 21.41 8.47
CA ILE A 126 9.78 20.06 8.11
C ILE A 126 8.88 20.07 6.87
N ARG A 127 8.09 21.13 6.68
CA ARG A 127 7.26 21.29 5.49
C ARG A 127 8.10 21.53 4.24
N GLU A 128 9.16 22.31 4.34
CA GLU A 128 10.13 22.52 3.26
C GLU A 128 10.81 21.21 2.90
N GLN A 129 11.34 20.48 3.89
CA GLN A 129 11.95 19.16 3.67
C GLN A 129 10.97 18.15 3.05
N ALA A 130 9.72 18.12 3.52
CA ALA A 130 8.71 17.22 2.96
C ALA A 130 8.40 17.50 1.49
N ALA A 131 8.58 18.75 1.02
CA ALA A 131 8.35 19.12 -0.37
C ALA A 131 9.39 18.51 -1.34
N ASP A 132 10.57 18.14 -0.83
CA ASP A 132 11.62 17.46 -1.62
C ASP A 132 11.27 15.99 -1.91
N TYR A 133 10.29 15.42 -1.20
CA TYR A 133 9.83 14.05 -1.37
C TYR A 133 8.50 14.00 -2.12
N ALA A 134 8.52 13.53 -3.37
CA ALA A 134 7.34 13.45 -4.23
C ALA A 134 6.14 12.68 -3.63
N ASN A 135 6.40 11.76 -2.71
CA ASN A 135 5.41 10.81 -2.18
C ASN A 135 4.99 11.09 -0.73
N VAL A 136 5.32 12.26 -0.16
CA VAL A 136 4.99 12.61 1.24
C VAL A 136 3.82 13.59 1.30
N PRO A 137 2.58 13.14 1.56
CA PRO A 137 1.40 14.00 1.57
C PRO A 137 1.24 14.77 2.90
N LEU A 138 2.27 15.49 3.36
CA LEU A 138 2.23 16.22 4.64
C LEU A 138 1.09 17.25 4.70
N GLY A 139 0.74 17.86 3.55
CA GLY A 139 -0.35 18.82 3.41
C GLY A 139 -1.75 18.22 3.57
N ALA A 140 -1.91 16.90 3.47
CA ALA A 140 -3.20 16.22 3.60
C ALA A 140 -3.68 16.13 5.07
N TYR A 141 -2.79 16.39 6.04
CA TYR A 141 -3.08 16.23 7.47
C TYR A 141 -3.12 17.58 8.20
N LYS A 142 -3.92 17.65 9.27
CA LYS A 142 -3.98 18.85 10.12
C LYS A 142 -2.64 19.05 10.84
N GLN A 143 -2.05 20.23 10.68
CA GLN A 143 -0.75 20.56 11.29
C GLN A 143 -0.90 21.60 12.41
N ARG A 144 -0.52 21.24 13.65
CA ARG A 144 -0.65 22.09 14.85
C ARG A 144 0.72 22.41 15.46
N VAL A 145 0.80 23.50 16.22
CA VAL A 145 1.98 23.81 17.04
C VAL A 145 1.56 23.77 18.50
N ASN A 146 2.28 23.01 19.34
CA ASN A 146 2.01 22.93 20.77
C ASN A 146 3.29 22.61 21.56
N ALA A 147 4.07 23.64 21.88
CA ALA A 147 5.31 23.51 22.64
C ALA A 147 5.14 22.80 24.00
N ARG A 148 3.95 22.88 24.62
CA ARG A 148 3.72 22.28 25.95
C ARG A 148 3.80 20.75 25.94
N LEU A 149 3.48 20.11 24.82
CA LEU A 149 3.61 18.64 24.69
C LEU A 149 5.06 18.19 24.55
N PHE A 150 5.97 19.12 24.21
CA PHE A 150 7.41 18.88 24.07
C PHE A 150 8.20 19.36 25.29
N ALA A 151 7.62 20.24 26.11
CA ALA A 151 8.17 20.59 27.40
C ALA A 151 7.95 19.42 28.37
N ALA A 152 9.02 18.88 28.96
CA ALA A 152 8.94 17.82 29.96
C ALA A 152 7.90 18.20 31.02
N ALA A 153 6.78 17.46 31.09
CA ALA A 153 5.67 17.81 31.97
C ALA A 153 6.11 17.68 33.42
N SER A 154 6.46 18.79 34.05
CA SER A 154 7.20 18.85 35.31
C SER A 154 6.41 18.42 36.56
N LYS A 155 5.22 17.80 36.44
CA LYS A 155 4.42 17.34 37.60
C LYS A 155 3.62 16.03 37.43
N SER A 156 3.14 15.67 36.24
CA SER A 156 2.42 14.39 36.02
C SER A 156 3.28 13.31 35.35
N ALA A 157 4.32 13.70 34.60
CA ALA A 157 5.23 12.76 33.95
C ALA A 157 6.16 12.05 34.95
N SER A 158 6.29 12.51 36.20
CA SER A 158 7.09 11.77 37.19
C SER A 158 6.43 10.45 37.57
N ALA A 159 5.08 10.37 37.59
CA ALA A 159 4.36 9.13 37.86
C ALA A 159 4.45 8.17 36.68
N SER A 160 4.25 8.63 35.43
CA SER A 160 4.39 7.77 34.26
C SER A 160 5.85 7.38 33.95
N ALA A 161 6.82 8.27 34.18
CA ALA A 161 8.24 7.95 34.05
C ALA A 161 8.70 7.00 35.16
N SER A 162 8.20 7.14 36.40
CA SER A 162 8.42 6.18 37.47
C SER A 162 7.74 4.84 37.19
N ALA A 163 6.53 4.84 36.62
CA ALA A 163 5.80 3.63 36.26
C ALA A 163 6.48 2.91 35.09
N LEU A 164 6.90 3.64 34.04
CA LEU A 164 7.75 3.09 32.99
C LEU A 164 9.04 2.55 33.61
N ALA A 165 9.81 3.37 34.33
CA ALA A 165 11.08 2.96 34.94
C ALA A 165 10.91 1.74 35.86
N SER A 166 9.81 1.64 36.60
CA SER A 166 9.47 0.49 37.45
C SER A 166 9.04 -0.74 36.65
N ALA A 167 8.25 -0.57 35.59
CA ALA A 167 7.87 -1.64 34.67
C ALA A 167 9.11 -2.22 33.98
N LEU A 168 10.02 -1.34 33.59
CA LEU A 168 11.29 -1.64 32.95
C LEU A 168 12.26 -2.32 33.91
N ALA A 169 12.38 -1.83 35.15
CA ALA A 169 13.16 -2.47 36.20
C ALA A 169 12.61 -3.87 36.53
N SER A 170 11.27 -4.03 36.51
CA SER A 170 10.61 -5.32 36.74
C SER A 170 10.82 -6.29 35.57
N ALA A 171 10.76 -5.81 34.33
CA ALA A 171 11.04 -6.61 33.12
C ALA A 171 12.51 -7.05 33.08
N LEU A 172 13.45 -6.16 33.43
CA LEU A 172 14.87 -6.47 33.60
C LEU A 172 15.12 -7.51 34.70
N ALA A 173 14.45 -7.38 35.85
CA ALA A 173 14.56 -8.34 36.95
C ALA A 173 14.05 -9.74 36.55
N LEU A 174 12.91 -9.84 35.86
CA LEU A 174 12.37 -11.11 35.35
C LEU A 174 13.30 -11.78 34.33
N ARG A 175 13.93 -10.99 33.45
CA ARG A 175 14.88 -11.49 32.45
C ARG A 175 16.16 -11.99 33.13
N SER A 176 16.65 -11.31 34.16
CA SER A 176 17.80 -11.78 34.95
C SER A 176 17.51 -13.11 35.66
N ALA A 177 16.29 -13.30 36.16
CA ALA A 177 15.87 -14.55 36.80
C ALA A 177 15.72 -15.71 35.81
N SER A 178 15.10 -15.49 34.64
CA SER A 178 14.91 -16.55 33.62
C SER A 178 16.23 -16.99 32.99
N THR A 179 17.16 -16.04 32.78
CA THR A 179 18.50 -16.33 32.24
C THR A 179 19.36 -17.05 33.28
N PHE A 180 19.17 -16.75 34.57
CA PHE A 180 19.83 -17.46 35.68
C PHE A 180 19.28 -18.88 35.86
N GLU A 181 17.96 -19.09 35.76
CA GLU A 181 17.35 -20.43 35.78
C GLU A 181 17.72 -21.28 34.55
N SER A 182 17.84 -20.69 33.35
CA SER A 182 18.31 -21.43 32.17
C SER A 182 19.80 -21.77 32.26
N ALA A 183 20.60 -20.94 32.92
CA ALA A 183 22.02 -21.20 33.18
C ALA A 183 22.22 -22.30 34.25
N LEU A 184 21.36 -22.37 35.27
CA LEU A 184 21.39 -23.43 36.28
C LEU A 184 20.90 -24.80 35.74
N ASN A 185 20.03 -24.79 34.74
CA ASN A 185 19.49 -26.01 34.12
C ASN A 185 20.29 -26.52 32.92
N SER A 186 21.45 -25.92 32.60
CA SER A 186 22.35 -26.38 31.54
C SER A 186 23.61 -27.05 32.12
N PRO A 187 23.73 -28.39 32.08
CA PRO A 187 24.88 -29.13 32.65
C PRO A 187 26.23 -28.78 31.99
N SER A 188 26.23 -28.16 30.80
CA SER A 188 27.44 -27.75 30.09
C SER A 188 28.03 -26.42 30.56
N ALA A 189 27.22 -25.50 31.09
CA ALA A 189 27.69 -24.17 31.51
C ALA A 189 28.48 -24.18 32.83
N LEU A 190 28.13 -25.09 33.75
CA LEU A 190 28.85 -25.30 35.01
C LEU A 190 30.20 -26.00 34.83
N ARG A 191 30.42 -26.73 33.73
CA ARG A 191 31.72 -27.38 33.44
C ARG A 191 32.73 -26.45 32.77
N SER A 192 32.30 -25.43 32.04
CA SER A 192 33.21 -24.44 31.44
C SER A 192 33.71 -23.39 32.44
N ALA A 193 32.98 -23.13 33.52
CA ALA A 193 33.36 -22.14 34.54
C ALA A 193 34.40 -22.66 35.56
N LEU A 194 34.65 -23.98 35.60
CA LEU A 194 35.53 -24.62 36.61
C LEU A 194 36.84 -25.18 36.03
N THR A 195 37.18 -24.91 34.77
CA THR A 195 38.40 -25.46 34.13
C THR A 195 39.36 -24.43 33.58
N SER A 196 39.35 -23.18 34.06
CA SER A 196 40.38 -22.20 33.73
C SER A 196 41.18 -21.74 34.95
N GLU A 197 41.85 -22.70 35.61
CA GLU A 197 43.08 -22.41 36.35
C GLU A 197 44.25 -22.46 35.36
N SER A 198 44.68 -21.30 34.87
CA SER A 198 46.08 -21.02 34.46
C SER A 198 46.17 -19.67 33.75
N ALA A 199 46.56 -18.64 34.51
CA ALA A 199 47.48 -17.57 34.08
C ALA A 199 47.55 -16.47 35.15
N LEU A 200 48.25 -16.77 36.25
CA LEU A 200 48.84 -15.75 37.11
C LEU A 200 50.33 -15.68 36.81
N SER A 201 50.74 -14.71 36.00
CA SER A 201 52.12 -14.21 35.97
C SER A 201 52.23 -12.86 35.26
N SER A 202 51.86 -11.77 35.94
CA SER A 202 52.64 -10.50 35.96
C SER A 202 51.89 -9.39 36.74
N PRO A 203 52.48 -8.80 37.79
CA PRO A 203 51.92 -7.65 38.48
C PRO A 203 52.54 -6.34 37.95
N SER A 204 52.06 -5.83 36.82
CA SER A 204 52.33 -4.44 36.40
C SER A 204 51.44 -4.00 35.21
N ALA A 205 50.15 -3.80 35.45
CA ALA A 205 49.28 -3.14 34.46
C ALA A 205 48.05 -2.45 35.07
N TRP A 206 48.14 -1.98 36.32
CA TRP A 206 47.10 -1.17 36.98
C TRP A 206 47.56 0.27 37.12
N ALA A 207 47.95 0.90 36.02
CA ALA A 207 48.16 2.35 35.94
C ALA A 207 48.41 2.78 34.49
N SER A 208 47.37 2.89 33.68
CA SER A 208 47.24 3.84 32.54
C SER A 208 46.05 3.46 31.65
N ALA A 209 44.85 3.81 32.13
CA ALA A 209 43.69 4.03 31.26
C ALA A 209 42.67 4.85 32.06
N SER A 210 43.03 6.10 32.33
CA SER A 210 42.09 7.11 32.80
C SER A 210 42.09 8.26 31.81
N LEU A 211 40.89 8.76 31.53
CA LEU A 211 40.59 10.10 31.00
C LEU A 211 40.73 10.33 29.49
N SER A 212 39.96 9.59 28.67
CA SER A 212 39.48 10.11 27.37
C SER A 212 38.12 9.56 26.87
N ALA A 213 37.42 8.72 27.64
CA ALA A 213 36.03 8.35 27.32
C ALA A 213 35.07 9.37 27.93
N LEU A 214 34.93 10.51 27.25
CA LEU A 214 33.77 11.39 27.43
C LEU A 214 32.53 10.56 27.06
N ILE A 215 31.71 10.38 28.09
CA ILE A 215 30.42 9.71 28.14
C ILE A 215 29.58 10.12 26.92
N LEU A 216 29.51 9.24 25.93
CA LEU A 216 28.28 9.11 25.15
C LEU A 216 27.36 8.23 26.00
N PRO A 217 26.10 8.62 26.23
CA PRO A 217 25.16 7.72 26.87
C PRO A 217 25.04 6.49 25.98
N GLU A 218 25.34 5.32 26.51
CA GLU A 218 24.96 4.07 25.86
C GLU A 218 23.45 4.13 25.56
N PRO A 219 22.98 3.52 24.44
CA PRO A 219 21.55 3.31 24.25
C PRO A 219 21.00 2.70 25.54
N ILE A 220 19.79 3.10 25.96
CA ILE A 220 19.17 2.54 27.17
C ILE A 220 18.80 1.07 26.86
N ASP A 221 19.81 0.21 26.89
CA ASP A 221 19.73 -1.25 26.78
C ASP A 221 19.00 -1.74 28.02
N GLY A 222 17.68 -1.84 27.91
CA GLY A 222 16.82 -2.22 29.02
C GLY A 222 15.35 -1.83 28.89
N LEU A 223 14.99 -1.12 27.82
CA LEU A 223 13.60 -0.74 27.53
C LEU A 223 12.73 -1.84 26.89
N SER A 224 13.21 -3.08 26.81
CA SER A 224 12.41 -4.18 26.26
C SER A 224 11.29 -4.56 27.23
N LEU A 225 10.09 -4.02 26.99
CA LEU A 225 8.88 -4.49 27.65
C LEU A 225 8.68 -5.98 27.36
N PRO A 226 8.05 -6.75 28.26
CA PRO A 226 7.80 -8.18 28.09
C PRO A 226 6.65 -8.42 27.08
N LEU A 227 6.67 -7.70 25.96
CA LEU A 227 5.78 -7.87 24.84
C LEU A 227 6.44 -8.83 23.84
N PRO A 228 5.68 -9.75 23.22
CA PRO A 228 6.23 -10.57 22.15
C PRO A 228 6.69 -9.66 21.00
N ASP A 229 7.85 -9.95 20.42
CA ASP A 229 8.25 -9.34 19.15
C ASP A 229 7.25 -9.78 18.07
N GLN A 230 6.43 -8.85 17.63
CA GLN A 230 5.47 -9.03 16.55
C GLN A 230 5.88 -8.21 15.32
N ASP A 231 7.09 -7.67 15.30
CA ASP A 231 7.56 -6.87 14.18
C ASP A 231 7.79 -7.79 12.99
N ALA A 232 7.17 -7.42 11.89
CA ALA A 232 7.25 -8.18 10.65
C ALA A 232 7.28 -7.22 9.49
N SER A 233 7.93 -7.65 8.41
CA SER A 233 7.92 -6.96 7.13
C SER A 233 6.49 -6.63 6.69
N VAL A 234 6.33 -5.45 6.11
CA VAL A 234 5.07 -5.00 5.49
C VAL A 234 5.14 -5.07 3.96
N GLN A 235 6.20 -5.66 3.39
CA GLN A 235 6.41 -5.66 1.94
C GLN A 235 5.28 -6.36 1.18
N GLN A 236 4.73 -7.48 1.70
CA GLN A 236 3.61 -8.17 1.06
C GLN A 236 2.35 -7.29 1.02
N VAL A 237 1.93 -6.72 2.15
CA VAL A 237 0.73 -5.87 2.17
C VAL A 237 0.93 -4.57 1.39
N SER A 238 2.16 -4.02 1.42
CA SER A 238 2.57 -2.88 0.60
C SER A 238 2.49 -3.17 -0.90
N ALA A 239 2.96 -4.33 -1.33
CA ALA A 239 2.84 -4.82 -2.70
C ALA A 239 1.36 -4.96 -3.11
N VAL A 240 0.54 -5.62 -2.28
CA VAL A 240 -0.90 -5.79 -2.56
C VAL A 240 -1.61 -4.44 -2.70
N GLY A 241 -1.35 -3.50 -1.78
CA GLY A 241 -1.91 -2.16 -1.87
C GLY A 241 -1.48 -1.41 -3.13
N ALA A 242 -0.22 -1.55 -3.54
CA ALA A 242 0.27 -0.96 -4.78
C ALA A 242 -0.40 -1.56 -6.02
N VAL A 243 -0.60 -2.88 -6.05
CA VAL A 243 -1.34 -3.54 -7.13
C VAL A 243 -2.77 -3.02 -7.21
N GLN A 244 -3.49 -2.96 -6.07
CA GLN A 244 -4.84 -2.39 -6.01
C GLN A 244 -4.87 -0.96 -6.57
N ALA A 245 -3.91 -0.13 -6.21
CA ALA A 245 -3.83 1.26 -6.67
C ALA A 245 -3.55 1.37 -8.17
N MET A 246 -2.62 0.57 -8.69
CA MET A 246 -2.31 0.50 -10.12
C MET A 246 -3.53 0.06 -10.93
N LEU A 247 -4.28 -0.93 -10.45
CA LEU A 247 -5.51 -1.38 -11.11
C LEU A 247 -6.60 -0.32 -11.11
N VAL A 248 -6.75 0.47 -10.04
CA VAL A 248 -7.66 1.62 -10.02
C VAL A 248 -7.20 2.71 -10.99
N GLY A 249 -5.90 3.04 -10.98
CA GLY A 249 -5.32 4.05 -11.88
C GLY A 249 -5.47 3.69 -13.36
N LEU A 250 -5.32 2.41 -13.68
CA LEU A 250 -5.52 1.86 -15.03
C LEU A 250 -6.98 1.51 -15.32
N GLY A 251 -7.88 1.52 -14.34
CA GLY A 251 -9.23 0.97 -14.48
C GLY A 251 -10.09 1.67 -15.54
N ASN A 252 -9.75 2.88 -15.95
CA ASN A 252 -10.43 3.55 -17.07
C ASN A 252 -10.17 2.87 -18.44
N ARG A 253 -9.08 2.10 -18.54
CA ARG A 253 -8.62 1.43 -19.76
C ARG A 253 -9.53 0.31 -20.20
N GLY A 254 -10.14 -0.40 -19.25
CA GLY A 254 -10.73 -1.69 -19.58
C GLY A 254 -11.49 -2.34 -18.44
N ASP A 255 -12.44 -3.20 -18.82
CA ASP A 255 -13.32 -3.85 -17.85
C ASP A 255 -12.57 -4.92 -17.05
N ALA A 256 -11.59 -5.61 -17.64
CA ALA A 256 -10.78 -6.58 -16.90
C ALA A 256 -9.97 -5.92 -15.75
N LEU A 257 -9.52 -4.68 -15.94
CA LEU A 257 -8.82 -3.91 -14.91
C LEU A 257 -9.79 -3.46 -13.79
N VAL A 258 -11.00 -3.03 -14.16
CA VAL A 258 -12.08 -2.73 -13.20
C VAL A 258 -12.40 -3.97 -12.37
N THR A 259 -12.66 -5.11 -13.01
CA THR A 259 -12.97 -6.37 -12.33
C THR A 259 -11.82 -6.80 -11.42
N ALA A 260 -10.57 -6.75 -11.89
CA ALA A 260 -9.42 -7.09 -11.07
C ALA A 260 -9.29 -6.17 -9.84
N GLY A 261 -9.50 -4.86 -10.03
CA GLY A 261 -9.50 -3.87 -8.96
C GLY A 261 -10.62 -4.10 -7.94
N GLN A 262 -11.83 -4.45 -8.41
CA GLN A 262 -12.98 -4.83 -7.57
C GLN A 262 -12.68 -6.08 -6.74
N SER A 263 -12.24 -7.16 -7.39
CA SER A 263 -12.01 -8.45 -6.72
C SER A 263 -10.93 -8.35 -5.64
N LEU A 264 -9.85 -7.62 -5.89
CA LEU A 264 -8.80 -7.42 -4.88
C LEU A 264 -9.25 -6.53 -3.73
N SER A 265 -10.16 -5.61 -4.02
CA SER A 265 -10.64 -4.63 -3.08
C SER A 265 -11.63 -5.19 -2.08
N ASP A 266 -12.55 -6.01 -2.56
CA ASP A 266 -13.71 -6.49 -1.82
C ASP A 266 -13.70 -8.03 -1.83
N PRO A 267 -12.71 -8.68 -1.18
CA PRO A 267 -12.53 -10.13 -1.24
C PRO A 267 -13.69 -10.91 -0.57
N GLU A 268 -14.47 -10.23 0.28
CA GLU A 268 -15.64 -10.78 0.96
C GLU A 268 -16.94 -10.64 0.16
N LEU A 269 -16.90 -10.04 -1.05
CA LEU A 269 -18.07 -10.08 -1.92
C LEU A 269 -18.50 -11.54 -2.07
N PRO A 270 -19.80 -11.84 -1.80
CA PRO A 270 -20.28 -13.21 -1.80
C PRO A 270 -19.87 -13.85 -3.12
N LYS A 271 -19.17 -14.99 -3.03
CA LYS A 271 -18.90 -15.83 -4.20
C LYS A 271 -20.22 -15.93 -4.96
N PRO A 272 -20.28 -15.58 -6.25
CA PRO A 272 -21.52 -15.57 -6.99
C PRO A 272 -22.22 -16.90 -6.72
N GLU A 273 -23.40 -16.83 -6.09
CA GLU A 273 -24.17 -18.01 -5.76
C GLU A 273 -24.33 -18.79 -7.07
N LEU A 274 -23.92 -20.07 -7.07
CA LEU A 274 -24.05 -20.94 -8.24
C LEU A 274 -25.45 -20.74 -8.82
N PRO A 275 -25.57 -20.41 -10.12
CA PRO A 275 -26.86 -20.07 -10.71
C PRO A 275 -27.85 -21.18 -10.43
N LYS A 276 -29.02 -20.80 -9.89
CA LYS A 276 -30.10 -21.77 -9.66
C LYS A 276 -30.46 -22.40 -11.01
N PRO A 277 -30.37 -23.73 -11.16
CA PRO A 277 -30.62 -24.37 -12.44
C PRO A 277 -32.05 -24.08 -12.90
N GLY A 278 -32.20 -23.31 -13.99
CA GLY A 278 -33.50 -23.04 -14.62
C GLY A 278 -33.82 -21.58 -14.95
N LEU A 279 -33.08 -20.59 -14.44
CA LEU A 279 -33.15 -19.18 -14.88
C LEU A 279 -31.74 -18.72 -15.21
N THR A 280 -31.37 -18.70 -16.49
CA THR A 280 -30.11 -18.11 -16.93
C THR A 280 -30.45 -17.02 -17.93
N ASP A 281 -30.52 -15.79 -17.44
CA ASP A 281 -30.37 -14.66 -18.34
C ASP A 281 -28.94 -14.74 -18.91
N PRO A 282 -28.76 -14.74 -20.25
CA PRO A 282 -27.45 -14.89 -20.87
C PRO A 282 -26.45 -13.78 -20.47
N GLU A 283 -26.92 -12.66 -19.94
CA GLU A 283 -26.06 -11.60 -19.39
C GLU A 283 -25.48 -11.93 -18.01
N GLU A 284 -26.17 -12.71 -17.18
CA GLU A 284 -25.68 -13.08 -15.84
C GLU A 284 -24.52 -14.07 -15.94
N THR A 285 -24.52 -14.90 -16.99
CA THR A 285 -23.41 -15.80 -17.34
C THR A 285 -22.14 -15.04 -17.71
N ALA A 286 -22.25 -13.83 -18.30
CA ALA A 286 -21.08 -13.06 -18.72
C ALA A 286 -20.31 -12.45 -17.51
N ALA A 287 -21.01 -12.00 -16.47
CA ALA A 287 -20.37 -11.47 -15.26
C ALA A 287 -19.70 -12.57 -14.41
N GLN A 288 -20.24 -13.79 -14.43
CA GLN A 288 -19.63 -14.94 -13.76
C GLN A 288 -18.33 -15.38 -14.45
N SER A 289 -18.22 -15.21 -15.79
CA SER A 289 -17.04 -15.62 -16.54
C SER A 289 -15.75 -14.84 -16.20
N SER A 290 -15.84 -13.64 -15.64
CA SER A 290 -14.63 -12.84 -15.34
C SER A 290 -13.86 -13.31 -14.10
N VAL A 291 -14.51 -13.99 -13.15
CA VAL A 291 -13.84 -14.63 -11.99
C VAL A 291 -13.24 -15.99 -12.37
N GLU A 292 -13.60 -16.51 -13.56
CA GLU A 292 -13.02 -17.74 -14.08
C GLU A 292 -11.60 -17.55 -14.63
N ASP A 293 -11.17 -16.30 -14.88
CA ASP A 293 -9.82 -15.97 -15.35
C ASP A 293 -8.75 -16.51 -14.36
N PRO A 294 -7.92 -17.48 -14.80
CA PRO A 294 -6.89 -18.06 -13.96
C PRO A 294 -5.85 -17.07 -13.45
N LEU A 295 -5.54 -16.01 -14.21
CA LEU A 295 -4.57 -14.99 -13.82
C LEU A 295 -5.12 -14.14 -12.67
N LEU A 296 -6.38 -13.72 -12.78
CA LEU A 296 -7.05 -12.98 -11.72
C LEU A 296 -7.19 -13.82 -10.45
N ARG A 297 -7.58 -15.10 -10.58
CA ARG A 297 -7.65 -16.01 -9.43
C ARG A 297 -6.31 -16.15 -8.73
N ALA A 298 -5.24 -16.35 -9.50
CA ALA A 298 -3.89 -16.45 -8.93
C ALA A 298 -3.45 -15.16 -8.22
N LEU A 299 -3.79 -13.99 -8.79
CA LEU A 299 -3.52 -12.70 -8.19
C LEU A 299 -4.25 -12.53 -6.85
N LEU A 300 -5.53 -12.93 -6.78
CA LEU A 300 -6.32 -12.89 -5.54
C LEU A 300 -5.76 -13.83 -4.48
N THR A 301 -5.46 -15.07 -4.85
CA THR A 301 -4.85 -16.07 -3.96
C THR A 301 -3.51 -15.57 -3.38
N TRP A 302 -2.64 -15.00 -4.23
CA TRP A 302 -1.39 -14.37 -3.79
C TRP A 302 -1.64 -13.20 -2.83
N ALA A 303 -2.57 -12.30 -3.17
CA ALA A 303 -2.86 -11.13 -2.35
C ALA A 303 -3.41 -11.50 -0.97
N LEU A 304 -4.20 -12.57 -0.88
CA LEU A 304 -4.76 -13.05 0.38
C LEU A 304 -3.73 -13.79 1.25
N GLY A 305 -2.55 -14.12 0.71
CA GLY A 305 -1.52 -14.93 1.38
C GLY A 305 -1.85 -16.42 1.40
N GLU A 306 -2.73 -16.89 0.51
CA GLU A 306 -3.13 -18.29 0.44
C GLU A 306 -2.11 -19.08 -0.41
N ASN A 307 -1.52 -20.12 0.16
CA ASN A 307 -0.54 -20.96 -0.56
C ASN A 307 -1.18 -21.92 -1.58
N SER A 308 -2.51 -21.95 -1.69
CA SER A 308 -3.23 -22.90 -2.55
C SER A 308 -3.31 -22.43 -4.01
N ALA A 309 -2.15 -22.29 -4.65
CA ALA A 309 -2.06 -22.09 -6.11
C ALA A 309 -2.38 -23.38 -6.91
N ALA A 310 -2.76 -24.48 -6.23
CA ALA A 310 -2.97 -25.79 -6.84
C ALA A 310 -4.05 -25.79 -7.92
N ASN A 311 -5.03 -24.90 -7.82
CA ASN A 311 -6.17 -24.80 -8.74
C ASN A 311 -5.99 -23.74 -9.84
N ALA A 312 -4.85 -23.05 -9.90
CA ALA A 312 -4.53 -22.13 -10.98
C ALA A 312 -3.99 -22.90 -12.21
N ASP A 313 -4.25 -22.35 -13.39
CA ASP A 313 -3.58 -22.77 -14.61
C ASP A 313 -2.07 -22.52 -14.50
N LEU A 314 -1.31 -22.98 -15.51
CA LEU A 314 0.13 -22.83 -15.52
C LEU A 314 0.57 -21.36 -15.36
N HIS A 315 -0.03 -20.44 -16.12
CA HIS A 315 0.38 -19.04 -16.10
C HIS A 315 0.05 -18.33 -14.78
N GLY A 316 -1.14 -18.58 -14.22
CA GLY A 316 -1.53 -18.05 -12.91
C GLY A 316 -0.59 -18.54 -11.82
N ARG A 317 -0.23 -19.82 -11.81
CA ARG A 317 0.72 -20.38 -10.84
C ARG A 317 2.10 -19.73 -10.95
N ILE A 318 2.63 -19.58 -12.16
CA ILE A 318 3.92 -18.92 -12.38
C ILE A 318 3.83 -17.45 -11.94
N LEU A 319 2.76 -16.74 -12.28
CA LEU A 319 2.54 -15.35 -11.88
C LEU A 319 2.55 -15.19 -10.35
N ALA A 320 1.75 -15.97 -9.62
CA ALA A 320 1.72 -15.90 -8.16
C ALA A 320 3.12 -16.11 -7.54
N ARG A 321 3.89 -17.06 -8.08
CA ARG A 321 5.25 -17.33 -7.61
C ARG A 321 6.24 -16.21 -7.96
N LEU A 322 6.10 -15.58 -9.12
CA LEU A 322 6.87 -14.39 -9.47
C LEU A 322 6.59 -13.25 -8.48
N LEU A 323 5.31 -12.98 -8.19
CA LEU A 323 4.93 -11.93 -7.25
C LEU A 323 5.48 -12.20 -5.84
N SER A 324 5.40 -13.44 -5.35
CA SER A 324 6.04 -13.84 -4.09
C SER A 324 7.55 -13.65 -4.13
N ALA A 325 8.24 -14.15 -5.16
CA ALA A 325 9.69 -14.03 -5.27
C ALA A 325 10.18 -12.56 -5.29
N ILE A 326 9.42 -11.66 -5.94
CA ILE A 326 9.70 -10.22 -5.94
C ILE A 326 9.56 -9.64 -4.53
N VAL A 327 8.54 -10.03 -3.77
CA VAL A 327 8.33 -9.55 -2.40
C VAL A 327 9.34 -10.14 -1.41
N ASP A 328 9.65 -11.42 -1.54
CA ASP A 328 10.59 -12.15 -0.68
C ASP A 328 11.98 -11.54 -0.80
N VAL A 329 12.44 -11.27 -2.03
CA VAL A 329 13.77 -10.69 -2.24
C VAL A 329 13.89 -9.28 -1.65
N LYS A 330 12.80 -8.49 -1.66
CA LYS A 330 12.75 -7.19 -0.99
C LYS A 330 12.78 -7.33 0.52
N THR A 331 12.03 -8.29 1.06
CA THR A 331 12.01 -8.58 2.50
C THR A 331 13.39 -9.00 3.00
N GLN A 332 14.08 -9.88 2.25
CA GLN A 332 15.45 -10.28 2.57
C GLN A 332 16.44 -9.11 2.49
N ALA A 333 16.29 -8.23 1.50
CA ALA A 333 17.14 -7.04 1.37
C ALA A 333 16.97 -6.06 2.55
N ASP A 334 15.74 -5.93 3.06
CA ASP A 334 15.43 -5.10 4.23
C ASP A 334 15.99 -5.69 5.54
N GLU A 335 16.05 -7.02 5.65
CA GLU A 335 16.53 -7.75 6.83
C GLU A 335 18.06 -7.95 6.87
N ALA A 336 18.76 -7.88 5.73
CA ALA A 336 20.20 -8.08 5.67
C ALA A 336 20.99 -6.98 6.43
N PRO A 337 22.18 -7.27 7.00
CA PRO A 337 22.99 -6.31 7.75
C PRO A 337 23.44 -5.10 6.93
N ALA A 338 23.48 -3.90 7.54
CA ALA A 338 23.91 -2.68 6.85
C ALA A 338 25.33 -2.82 6.28
N GLY A 339 25.48 -2.59 4.97
CA GLY A 339 26.76 -2.66 4.25
C GLY A 339 27.04 -4.00 3.56
N GLU A 340 26.25 -5.04 3.83
CA GLU A 340 26.32 -6.31 3.11
C GLU A 340 25.31 -6.32 1.95
N GLY A 341 25.83 -6.37 0.72
CA GLY A 341 25.09 -6.68 -0.50
C GLY A 341 24.68 -5.48 -1.36
N CYS A 342 24.83 -5.65 -2.68
CA CYS A 342 24.11 -4.86 -3.66
C CYS A 342 22.62 -5.23 -3.58
N PRO A 343 21.67 -4.27 -3.72
CA PRO A 343 20.27 -4.59 -3.87
C PRO A 343 20.08 -5.67 -4.96
N PRO A 344 19.24 -6.68 -4.70
CA PRO A 344 19.02 -7.76 -5.65
C PRO A 344 18.43 -7.22 -6.95
N ASP A 345 18.95 -7.69 -8.08
CA ASP A 345 18.35 -7.40 -9.38
C ASP A 345 17.07 -8.23 -9.54
N ILE A 346 15.92 -7.55 -9.40
CA ILE A 346 14.60 -8.15 -9.51
C ILE A 346 14.38 -8.81 -10.89
N GLN A 347 14.98 -8.28 -11.96
CA GLN A 347 14.85 -8.88 -13.29
C GLN A 347 15.58 -10.22 -13.35
N GLN A 348 16.77 -10.31 -12.73
CA GLN A 348 17.50 -11.57 -12.62
C GLN A 348 16.73 -12.60 -11.78
N VAL A 349 16.15 -12.19 -10.64
CA VAL A 349 15.30 -13.07 -9.81
C VAL A 349 14.16 -13.68 -10.62
N ILE A 350 13.51 -12.88 -11.47
CA ILE A 350 12.45 -13.36 -12.36
C ILE A 350 13.01 -14.37 -13.37
N LEU A 351 14.12 -14.06 -14.03
CA LEU A 351 14.73 -14.94 -15.02
C LEU A 351 15.10 -16.30 -14.41
N ASP A 352 15.67 -16.30 -13.20
CA ASP A 352 16.05 -17.52 -12.49
C ASP A 352 14.83 -18.36 -12.09
N LEU A 353 13.76 -17.71 -11.62
CA LEU A 353 12.51 -18.40 -11.30
C LEU A 353 11.89 -19.00 -12.56
N LEU A 354 11.84 -18.27 -13.67
CA LEU A 354 11.29 -18.77 -14.93
C LEU A 354 12.09 -19.97 -15.46
N GLU A 355 13.41 -19.95 -15.32
CA GLU A 355 14.28 -21.08 -15.70
C GLU A 355 14.01 -22.31 -14.81
N ALA A 356 13.86 -22.10 -13.49
CA ALA A 356 13.45 -23.15 -12.57
C ALA A 356 12.07 -23.73 -12.93
N GLU A 357 11.09 -22.89 -13.27
CA GLU A 357 9.77 -23.36 -13.71
C GLU A 357 9.85 -24.12 -15.03
N ARG A 358 10.66 -23.66 -15.98
CA ARG A 358 10.90 -24.35 -17.25
C ARG A 358 11.35 -25.78 -17.02
N THR A 359 12.31 -26.01 -16.12
CA THR A 359 12.83 -27.36 -15.84
C THR A 359 11.83 -28.27 -15.13
N ARG A 360 10.84 -27.71 -14.43
CA ARG A 360 9.80 -28.47 -13.71
C ARG A 360 8.60 -28.85 -14.58
N LEU A 361 8.41 -28.20 -15.72
CA LEU A 361 7.28 -28.48 -16.59
C LEU A 361 7.41 -29.86 -17.23
N ALA A 362 6.37 -30.68 -17.15
CA ALA A 362 6.36 -32.01 -17.76
C ALA A 362 6.23 -31.97 -19.29
N GLU A 363 5.50 -30.98 -19.81
CA GLU A 363 5.18 -30.89 -21.24
C GLU A 363 6.24 -30.09 -22.02
N PRO A 364 6.88 -30.68 -23.04
CA PRO A 364 7.98 -30.05 -23.77
C PRO A 364 7.57 -28.78 -24.53
N LYS A 365 6.30 -28.69 -24.95
CA LYS A 365 5.76 -27.50 -25.62
C LYS A 365 5.83 -26.26 -24.72
N TRP A 366 5.46 -26.40 -23.44
CA TRP A 366 5.51 -25.30 -22.48
C TRP A 366 6.95 -24.97 -22.09
N GLN A 367 7.82 -25.98 -21.99
CA GLN A 367 9.25 -25.75 -21.78
C GLN A 367 9.86 -24.89 -22.90
N GLU A 368 9.58 -25.20 -24.16
CA GLU A 368 10.15 -24.45 -25.30
C GLU A 368 9.54 -23.05 -25.43
N ALA A 369 8.24 -22.90 -25.16
CA ALA A 369 7.59 -21.59 -25.09
C ALA A 369 8.23 -20.70 -24.02
N LEU A 370 8.48 -21.25 -22.83
CA LEU A 370 9.10 -20.52 -21.73
C LEU A 370 10.59 -20.23 -22.00
N LYS A 371 11.32 -21.17 -22.60
CA LYS A 371 12.70 -20.96 -23.07
C LYS A 371 12.80 -19.77 -24.01
N ARG A 372 11.89 -19.69 -24.99
CA ARG A 372 11.84 -18.59 -25.96
C ARG A 372 11.51 -17.26 -25.30
N LEU A 373 10.53 -17.25 -24.37
CA LEU A 373 10.21 -16.07 -23.59
C LEU A 373 11.42 -15.60 -22.76
N ILE A 374 12.11 -16.48 -22.05
CA ILE A 374 13.31 -16.16 -21.28
C ILE A 374 14.40 -15.54 -22.16
N ALA A 375 14.63 -16.11 -23.35
CA ALA A 375 15.60 -15.55 -24.30
C ALA A 375 15.23 -14.13 -24.75
N ASP A 376 13.95 -13.89 -25.04
CA ASP A 376 13.46 -12.55 -25.44
C ASP A 376 13.51 -11.55 -24.26
N LEU A 377 13.21 -11.98 -23.03
CA LEU A 377 13.34 -11.16 -21.82
C LEU A 377 14.80 -10.77 -21.56
N LYS A 378 15.75 -11.71 -21.72
CA LYS A 378 17.19 -11.42 -21.67
C LYS A 378 17.60 -10.43 -22.77
N GLY A 379 17.04 -10.59 -23.98
CA GLY A 379 17.25 -9.65 -25.09
C GLY A 379 16.78 -8.22 -24.77
N CYS A 380 15.71 -8.06 -23.99
CA CYS A 380 15.23 -6.75 -23.54
C CYS A 380 16.21 -6.03 -22.59
N LEU A 381 17.06 -6.77 -21.87
CA LEU A 381 18.10 -6.22 -21.00
C LEU A 381 19.37 -5.83 -21.77
N GLY A 382 19.53 -6.32 -23.00
CA GLY A 382 20.68 -6.07 -23.86
C GLY A 382 20.32 -5.32 -25.13
N LEU A 383 21.21 -5.41 -26.13
CA LEU A 383 20.98 -4.91 -27.49
C LEU A 383 20.28 -5.99 -28.33
N GLY A 384 19.10 -6.44 -27.91
CA GLY A 384 18.30 -7.38 -28.70
C GLY A 384 17.87 -6.75 -30.03
N ASP A 385 17.87 -7.54 -31.11
CA ASP A 385 17.52 -7.06 -32.47
C ASP A 385 16.01 -6.90 -32.71
N ALA A 386 15.17 -7.49 -31.84
CA ALA A 386 13.72 -7.51 -32.03
C ALA A 386 13.06 -6.19 -31.60
N THR A 387 12.14 -5.69 -32.41
CA THR A 387 11.34 -4.51 -32.04
C THR A 387 10.27 -4.86 -30.98
N ILE A 388 9.80 -3.87 -30.21
CA ILE A 388 8.74 -4.08 -29.20
C ILE A 388 7.49 -4.69 -29.84
N SER A 389 7.10 -4.22 -31.04
CA SER A 389 5.95 -4.75 -31.78
C SER A 389 6.14 -6.22 -32.18
N GLU A 390 7.33 -6.61 -32.64
CA GLU A 390 7.64 -8.01 -32.95
C GLU A 390 7.56 -8.91 -31.72
N LEU A 391 8.05 -8.43 -30.56
CA LEU A 391 7.97 -9.15 -29.30
C LEU A 391 6.52 -9.40 -28.89
N PHE A 392 5.65 -8.37 -28.97
CA PHE A 392 4.22 -8.53 -28.65
C PHE A 392 3.44 -9.36 -29.68
N GLN A 393 3.82 -9.35 -30.96
CA GLN A 393 3.21 -10.22 -31.96
C GLN A 393 3.57 -11.69 -31.74
N ARG A 394 4.81 -11.95 -31.33
CA ARG A 394 5.34 -13.29 -31.02
C ARG A 394 4.75 -13.87 -29.75
N HIS A 395 4.62 -13.05 -28.71
CA HIS A 395 4.09 -13.45 -27.41
C HIS A 395 2.68 -12.90 -27.24
N GLN A 396 1.66 -13.69 -27.59
CA GLN A 396 0.26 -13.22 -27.60
C GLN A 396 -0.50 -13.44 -26.30
N LYS A 397 0.09 -14.18 -25.34
CA LYS A 397 -0.57 -14.47 -24.07
C LYS A 397 -0.40 -13.30 -23.09
N PRO A 398 -1.44 -12.94 -22.32
CA PRO A 398 -1.37 -11.82 -21.38
C PRO A 398 -0.23 -11.91 -20.38
N PHE A 399 0.01 -13.12 -19.85
CA PHE A 399 1.15 -13.39 -18.97
C PHE A 399 2.49 -12.96 -19.60
N SER A 400 2.77 -13.41 -20.83
CA SER A 400 4.02 -13.13 -21.53
C SER A 400 4.17 -11.65 -21.89
N ARG A 401 3.09 -10.99 -22.33
CA ARG A 401 3.11 -9.55 -22.65
C ARG A 401 3.27 -8.67 -21.42
N GLY A 402 2.60 -9.01 -20.32
CA GLY A 402 2.77 -8.33 -19.03
C GLY A 402 4.21 -8.40 -18.52
N LEU A 403 4.87 -9.57 -18.67
CA LEU A 403 6.29 -9.73 -18.37
C LEU A 403 7.20 -8.92 -19.29
N LEU A 404 6.95 -8.92 -20.60
CA LEU A 404 7.70 -8.10 -21.53
C LEU A 404 7.59 -6.61 -21.18
N LEU A 405 6.38 -6.12 -20.86
CA LEU A 405 6.18 -4.75 -20.38
C LEU A 405 7.00 -4.45 -19.12
N PHE A 406 7.06 -5.39 -18.18
CA PHE A 406 7.86 -5.25 -16.95
C PHE A 406 9.36 -5.17 -17.21
N PHE A 407 9.88 -5.87 -18.22
CA PHE A 407 11.30 -5.81 -18.59
C PHE A 407 11.63 -4.55 -19.41
N LEU A 408 10.71 -4.14 -20.29
CA LEU A 408 10.88 -2.96 -21.15
C LEU A 408 10.70 -1.64 -20.39
N ARG A 409 10.13 -1.63 -19.17
CA ARG A 409 9.83 -0.44 -18.39
C ARG A 409 10.24 -0.59 -16.92
N GLN A 410 10.97 0.39 -16.41
CA GLN A 410 11.58 0.31 -15.08
C GLN A 410 10.71 0.89 -13.98
N ARG A 411 9.78 1.79 -14.31
CA ARG A 411 8.99 2.54 -13.32
C ARG A 411 7.49 2.39 -13.54
N GLY A 412 6.71 2.32 -12.46
CA GLY A 412 5.24 2.27 -12.54
C GLY A 412 4.64 3.47 -13.28
N GLN A 413 5.27 4.63 -13.16
CA GLN A 413 4.91 5.83 -13.91
C GLN A 413 5.00 5.62 -15.43
N GLU A 414 6.00 4.90 -15.91
CA GLU A 414 6.14 4.63 -17.35
C GLU A 414 5.04 3.69 -17.86
N LEU A 415 4.52 2.79 -17.02
CA LEU A 415 3.38 1.95 -17.38
C LEU A 415 2.12 2.81 -17.56
N LEU A 416 1.89 3.77 -16.66
CA LEU A 416 0.79 4.74 -16.79
C LEU A 416 0.95 5.59 -18.05
N GLU A 417 2.12 6.18 -18.28
CA GLU A 417 2.39 7.03 -19.45
C GLU A 417 2.33 6.25 -20.77
N LEU A 418 2.85 5.03 -20.80
CA LEU A 418 2.71 4.15 -21.97
C LEU A 418 1.24 3.94 -22.28
N SER A 419 0.45 3.72 -21.24
CA SER A 419 -0.98 3.57 -21.39
C SER A 419 -1.59 4.86 -21.98
N GLU A 420 -1.23 6.02 -21.45
CA GLU A 420 -1.81 7.30 -21.91
C GLU A 420 -1.41 7.71 -23.34
N ARG A 421 -0.19 7.36 -23.79
CA ARG A 421 0.39 7.92 -25.02
C ARG A 421 0.34 7.00 -26.22
N PHE A 422 0.32 5.69 -26.00
CA PHE A 422 0.38 4.73 -27.10
C PHE A 422 -0.93 3.97 -27.23
N ASP A 423 -1.61 4.22 -28.34
CA ASP A 423 -2.61 3.30 -28.89
C ASP A 423 -1.82 2.10 -29.46
N GLN A 424 -1.33 1.24 -28.57
CA GLN A 424 -0.72 -0.03 -28.95
C GLN A 424 -1.86 -1.04 -29.12
N PRO A 425 -2.35 -1.28 -30.36
CA PRO A 425 -3.51 -2.16 -30.59
C PRO A 425 -3.24 -3.61 -30.19
N LEU A 426 -1.98 -3.95 -29.89
CA LEU A 426 -1.58 -5.28 -29.48
C LEU A 426 -1.81 -5.54 -27.99
N LEU A 427 -1.89 -4.51 -27.13
CA LEU A 427 -2.04 -4.70 -25.70
C LEU A 427 -3.51 -4.85 -25.31
N THR A 428 -3.81 -5.89 -24.53
CA THR A 428 -5.14 -6.14 -23.97
C THR A 428 -5.23 -5.67 -22.52
N ASP A 429 -6.45 -5.53 -22.00
CA ASP A 429 -6.68 -5.19 -20.59
C ASP A 429 -6.06 -6.23 -19.64
N GLN A 430 -6.09 -7.51 -20.01
CA GLN A 430 -5.46 -8.57 -19.21
C GLN A 430 -3.93 -8.46 -19.19
N ASP A 431 -3.31 -8.01 -20.29
CA ASP A 431 -1.86 -7.76 -20.33
C ASP A 431 -1.49 -6.70 -19.29
N LEU A 432 -2.33 -5.65 -19.18
CA LEU A 432 -2.19 -4.57 -18.21
C LEU A 432 -2.47 -5.01 -16.77
N VAL A 433 -3.38 -5.97 -16.53
CA VAL A 433 -3.59 -6.55 -15.19
C VAL A 433 -2.31 -7.24 -14.70
N VAL A 434 -1.69 -8.07 -15.55
CA VAL A 434 -0.43 -8.75 -15.22
C VAL A 434 0.70 -7.74 -15.00
N ALA A 435 0.81 -6.74 -15.88
CA ALA A 435 1.80 -5.68 -15.70
C ALA A 435 1.57 -4.92 -14.39
N ALA A 436 0.35 -4.46 -14.10
CA ALA A 436 0.02 -3.77 -12.86
C ALA A 436 0.40 -4.60 -11.61
N ALA A 437 0.16 -5.90 -11.63
CA ALA A 437 0.56 -6.82 -10.57
C ALA A 437 2.08 -6.84 -10.37
N LEU A 438 2.87 -7.04 -11.43
CA LEU A 438 4.33 -7.10 -11.37
C LEU A 438 4.95 -5.76 -10.93
N PHE A 439 4.46 -4.64 -11.48
CA PHE A 439 4.93 -3.30 -11.11
C PHE A 439 4.56 -2.95 -9.66
N GLY A 440 3.36 -3.33 -9.21
CA GLY A 440 2.93 -3.14 -7.83
C GLY A 440 3.77 -3.96 -6.86
N ALA A 441 4.05 -5.22 -7.17
CA ALA A 441 4.94 -6.07 -6.36
C ALA A 441 6.37 -5.52 -6.27
N ARG A 442 6.94 -5.07 -7.40
CA ARG A 442 8.28 -4.45 -7.42
C ARG A 442 8.33 -3.17 -6.61
N SER A 443 7.42 -2.24 -6.87
CA SER A 443 7.49 -0.88 -6.33
C SER A 443 7.01 -0.82 -4.88
N GLY A 444 6.03 -1.65 -4.53
CA GLY A 444 5.27 -1.49 -3.28
C GLY A 444 4.53 -0.15 -3.23
N TRP A 445 3.85 0.11 -2.13
CA TRP A 445 3.07 1.34 -1.97
C TRP A 445 3.97 2.57 -1.93
N LEU A 446 5.13 2.47 -1.29
CA LEU A 446 6.06 3.58 -1.07
C LEU A 446 6.47 4.27 -2.39
N GLU A 447 6.79 3.49 -3.42
CA GLU A 447 7.30 3.97 -4.71
C GLU A 447 6.21 4.14 -5.78
N LEU A 448 4.93 3.95 -5.42
CA LEU A 448 3.82 4.17 -6.32
C LEU A 448 3.77 5.64 -6.79
N PRO A 449 3.45 5.93 -8.07
CA PRO A 449 3.33 7.29 -8.57
C PRO A 449 2.37 8.18 -7.77
N GLY A 450 2.79 9.43 -7.55
CA GLY A 450 1.97 10.45 -6.87
C GLY A 450 0.62 10.67 -7.55
N SER A 451 0.57 10.64 -8.89
CA SER A 451 -0.66 10.76 -9.68
C SER A 451 -1.74 9.74 -9.32
N ILE A 452 -1.36 8.52 -8.91
CA ILE A 452 -2.30 7.52 -8.40
C ILE A 452 -2.65 7.82 -6.95
N LYS A 453 -1.66 8.09 -6.09
CA LYS A 453 -1.89 8.34 -4.66
C LYS A 453 -2.81 9.54 -4.41
N ASP A 454 -2.74 10.54 -5.28
CA ASP A 454 -3.53 11.77 -5.21
C ASP A 454 -5.01 11.58 -5.57
N LEU A 455 -5.41 10.38 -6.03
CA LEU A 455 -6.82 10.08 -6.28
C LEU A 455 -7.62 10.19 -4.96
N PRO A 456 -8.66 11.05 -4.91
CA PRO A 456 -9.36 11.34 -3.66
C PRO A 456 -9.94 10.10 -2.98
N GLY A 457 -9.52 9.86 -1.73
CA GLY A 457 -9.95 8.73 -0.91
C GLY A 457 -9.17 7.43 -1.15
N LEU A 458 -8.33 7.34 -2.18
CA LEU A 458 -7.65 6.10 -2.54
C LEU A 458 -6.66 5.66 -1.47
N SER A 459 -5.78 6.56 -1.02
CA SER A 459 -4.82 6.24 0.04
C SER A 459 -5.50 5.79 1.32
N SER A 460 -6.59 6.44 1.73
CA SER A 460 -7.33 6.05 2.92
C SER A 460 -7.93 4.65 2.80
N ALA A 461 -8.59 4.34 1.68
CA ALA A 461 -9.19 3.03 1.45
C ALA A 461 -8.15 1.91 1.36
N ILE A 462 -7.08 2.12 0.59
CA ILE A 462 -6.07 1.08 0.39
C ILE A 462 -5.24 0.86 1.66
N THR A 463 -4.79 1.92 2.34
CA THR A 463 -3.97 1.75 3.56
C THR A 463 -4.74 1.09 4.70
N HIS A 464 -6.05 1.35 4.82
CA HIS A 464 -6.93 0.60 5.73
C HIS A 464 -6.92 -0.89 5.42
N ARG A 465 -7.07 -1.26 4.14
CA ARG A 465 -7.06 -2.66 3.70
C ARG A 465 -5.70 -3.33 3.85
N MET A 466 -4.61 -2.60 3.61
CA MET A 466 -3.26 -3.09 3.85
C MET A 466 -3.07 -3.42 5.33
N ALA A 467 -3.51 -2.55 6.23
CA ALA A 467 -3.44 -2.79 7.67
C ALA A 467 -4.33 -3.96 8.10
N ALA A 468 -5.58 -4.01 7.62
CA ALA A 468 -6.50 -5.11 7.90
C ALA A 468 -5.95 -6.46 7.40
N LEU A 469 -5.36 -6.50 6.21
CA LEU A 469 -4.72 -7.69 5.66
C LEU A 469 -3.53 -8.13 6.51
N ALA A 470 -2.70 -7.20 6.99
CA ALA A 470 -1.58 -7.51 7.87
C ALA A 470 -2.05 -8.13 9.19
N HIS A 471 -3.08 -7.56 9.82
CA HIS A 471 -3.67 -8.10 11.05
C HIS A 471 -4.28 -9.48 10.84
N ARG A 472 -4.98 -9.69 9.72
CA ARG A 472 -5.53 -11.00 9.35
C ARG A 472 -4.44 -12.06 9.16
N GLN A 473 -3.37 -11.72 8.44
CA GLN A 473 -2.24 -12.63 8.20
C GLN A 473 -1.50 -12.99 9.50
N ARG A 474 -1.40 -12.04 10.44
CA ARG A 474 -0.75 -12.23 11.75
C ARG A 474 -1.67 -12.84 12.81
N GLY A 475 -2.98 -12.90 12.57
CA GLY A 475 -3.95 -13.40 13.53
C GLY A 475 -4.00 -12.57 14.82
N THR A 476 -3.80 -11.25 14.73
CA THR A 476 -3.78 -10.37 15.92
C THR A 476 -5.14 -10.25 16.61
N GLY A 477 -6.22 -10.56 15.90
CA GLY A 477 -7.60 -10.35 16.38
C GLY A 477 -8.03 -8.88 16.40
N LEU A 478 -7.19 -7.97 15.89
CA LEU A 478 -7.46 -6.54 15.86
C LEU A 478 -8.42 -6.19 14.71
N GLU A 479 -9.49 -5.47 15.01
CA GLU A 479 -10.48 -5.02 14.04
C GLU A 479 -10.36 -3.50 13.83
N LEU A 480 -10.26 -3.07 12.58
CA LEU A 480 -10.07 -1.66 12.21
C LEU A 480 -11.40 -0.96 11.84
N GLY A 481 -12.54 -1.53 12.23
CA GLY A 481 -13.86 -1.07 11.83
C GLY A 481 -14.15 -1.16 10.33
N SER A 482 -15.21 -0.49 9.88
CA SER A 482 -15.63 -0.51 8.46
C SER A 482 -14.58 0.16 7.57
N ALA A 483 -14.16 -0.55 6.52
CA ALA A 483 -13.26 0.01 5.52
C ALA A 483 -13.85 1.27 4.85
N PRO A 484 -13.03 2.30 4.56
CA PRO A 484 -13.46 3.41 3.73
C PRO A 484 -13.99 2.90 2.38
N ALA A 485 -14.93 3.65 1.80
CA ALA A 485 -15.52 3.29 0.51
C ALA A 485 -14.42 3.17 -0.56
N ARG A 486 -14.51 2.11 -1.37
CA ARG A 486 -13.61 1.89 -2.50
C ARG A 486 -13.66 3.07 -3.48
N VAL A 487 -12.50 3.43 -4.00
CA VAL A 487 -12.41 4.36 -5.13
C VAL A 487 -12.64 3.60 -6.43
N GLU A 488 -13.78 3.86 -7.05
CA GLU A 488 -14.15 3.29 -8.36
C GLU A 488 -13.50 4.11 -9.49
N PRO A 489 -12.94 3.50 -10.55
CA PRO A 489 -12.57 4.20 -11.79
C PRO A 489 -13.77 4.90 -12.43
N LEU A 490 -13.55 5.94 -13.24
CA LEU A 490 -14.65 6.62 -13.94
C LEU A 490 -15.41 5.66 -14.86
N ARG A 491 -14.70 4.73 -15.52
CA ARG A 491 -15.31 3.68 -16.34
C ARG A 491 -16.37 2.92 -15.55
N GLU A 492 -16.03 2.45 -14.36
CA GLU A 492 -16.93 1.71 -13.49
C GLU A 492 -18.16 2.54 -13.08
N LEU A 493 -17.95 3.79 -12.68
CA LEU A 493 -19.05 4.69 -12.30
C LEU A 493 -20.01 4.94 -13.48
N MET A 494 -19.50 4.98 -14.71
CA MET A 494 -20.28 5.18 -15.94
C MET A 494 -20.98 3.91 -16.44
N THR A 495 -20.44 2.73 -16.16
CA THR A 495 -21.01 1.44 -16.60
C THR A 495 -21.92 0.80 -15.57
N ARG A 496 -21.98 1.32 -14.34
CA ARG A 496 -22.90 0.85 -13.30
C ARG A 496 -24.33 0.81 -13.84
N LYS A 497 -24.93 -0.38 -13.93
CA LYS A 497 -26.26 -0.58 -14.49
C LYS A 497 -27.29 0.24 -13.70
N GLY A 498 -27.80 1.31 -14.32
CA GLY A 498 -29.13 1.83 -13.98
C GLY A 498 -30.16 0.85 -14.53
N GLY A 499 -31.26 0.61 -13.81
CA GLY A 499 -32.25 -0.45 -14.11
C GLY A 499 -32.97 -0.40 -15.47
N GLY A 500 -32.46 0.30 -16.48
CA GLY A 500 -33.00 0.31 -17.83
C GLY A 500 -31.97 0.78 -18.86
N GLY A 501 -31.14 -0.15 -19.37
CA GLY A 501 -30.45 -0.12 -20.68
C GLY A 501 -29.60 1.10 -21.10
N GLY A 502 -29.58 2.19 -20.34
CA GLY A 502 -28.95 3.44 -20.68
C GLY A 502 -28.42 4.17 -19.44
N LEU A 503 -27.70 5.27 -19.69
CA LEU A 503 -27.10 6.09 -18.63
C LEU A 503 -28.20 6.66 -17.72
N SER A 504 -28.04 6.50 -16.42
CA SER A 504 -28.84 7.24 -15.45
C SER A 504 -28.64 8.75 -15.62
N LYS A 505 -29.57 9.58 -15.12
CA LYS A 505 -29.44 11.04 -15.23
C LYS A 505 -28.09 11.56 -14.71
N ARG A 506 -27.60 11.04 -13.58
CA ARG A 506 -26.28 11.37 -13.01
C ARG A 506 -25.13 10.95 -13.92
N GLN A 507 -25.20 9.74 -14.49
CA GLN A 507 -24.20 9.26 -15.44
C GLN A 507 -24.20 10.09 -16.72
N GLN A 508 -25.36 10.48 -17.24
CA GLN A 508 -25.49 11.36 -18.39
C GLN A 508 -24.86 12.74 -18.11
N GLU A 509 -25.14 13.34 -16.96
CA GLU A 509 -24.56 14.63 -16.56
C GLU A 509 -23.05 14.57 -16.34
N GLY A 510 -22.55 13.48 -15.74
CA GLY A 510 -21.12 13.20 -15.58
C GLY A 510 -20.43 12.98 -16.93
N ALA A 511 -21.02 12.19 -17.82
CA ALA A 511 -20.52 11.92 -19.15
C ALA A 511 -20.45 13.18 -20.01
N LEU A 512 -21.48 14.04 -19.96
CA LEU A 512 -21.47 15.34 -20.61
C LEU A 512 -20.39 16.27 -20.05
N ALA A 513 -20.19 16.27 -18.73
CA ALA A 513 -19.12 17.05 -18.10
C ALA A 513 -17.74 16.59 -18.56
N LEU A 514 -17.52 15.28 -18.59
CA LEU A 514 -16.28 14.67 -19.06
C LEU A 514 -16.02 15.01 -20.52
N ALA A 515 -16.98 14.73 -21.41
CA ALA A 515 -16.85 14.98 -22.84
C ALA A 515 -16.56 16.46 -23.15
N ARG A 516 -17.25 17.39 -22.50
CA ARG A 516 -17.01 18.83 -22.67
C ARG A 516 -15.68 19.27 -22.10
N GLY A 517 -15.32 18.78 -20.90
CA GLY A 517 -14.05 19.09 -20.26
C GLY A 517 -12.84 18.62 -21.07
N MET A 518 -12.96 17.46 -21.72
CA MET A 518 -11.93 16.87 -22.57
C MET A 518 -11.98 17.35 -24.03
N GLY A 519 -13.00 18.12 -24.42
CA GLY A 519 -13.19 18.56 -25.81
C GLY A 519 -13.60 17.45 -26.78
N TRP A 520 -14.13 16.32 -26.29
CA TRP A 520 -14.56 15.18 -27.10
C TRP A 520 -15.92 15.46 -27.76
N GLN A 521 -15.95 16.33 -28.76
CA GLN A 521 -17.19 16.68 -29.45
C GLN A 521 -17.80 15.47 -30.21
N GLU A 522 -16.96 14.52 -30.63
CA GLU A 522 -17.38 13.33 -31.37
C GLU A 522 -18.25 12.34 -30.57
N VAL A 523 -18.26 12.41 -29.23
CA VAL A 523 -19.17 11.58 -28.41
C VAL A 523 -20.52 12.23 -28.19
N LEU A 524 -20.69 13.51 -28.54
CA LEU A 524 -21.92 14.26 -28.28
C LEU A 524 -22.88 14.13 -29.45
N LYS A 525 -24.10 13.67 -29.18
CA LYS A 525 -25.19 13.58 -30.15
C LYS A 525 -26.30 14.54 -29.75
N THR A 526 -26.60 15.53 -30.59
CA THR A 526 -27.72 16.45 -30.30
C THR A 526 -29.00 15.85 -30.87
N ARG A 527 -29.95 15.54 -29.98
CA ARG A 527 -31.30 15.09 -30.34
C ARG A 527 -32.25 16.27 -30.21
N ILE A 528 -32.83 16.67 -31.33
CA ILE A 528 -33.86 17.70 -31.36
C ILE A 528 -35.20 16.98 -31.48
N SER A 529 -36.01 17.03 -30.44
CA SER A 529 -37.38 16.51 -30.45
C SER A 529 -38.32 17.59 -30.97
N LEU A 530 -38.78 17.40 -32.19
CA LEU A 530 -39.73 18.28 -32.85
C LEU A 530 -41.16 17.90 -32.47
N GLY A 531 -42.08 18.87 -32.59
CA GLY A 531 -43.51 18.62 -32.44
C GLY A 531 -44.08 17.73 -33.56
N LYS A 532 -45.40 17.76 -33.73
CA LYS A 532 -46.01 17.35 -35.02
C LYS A 532 -46.11 18.62 -35.86
N GLY A 533 -45.63 18.60 -37.10
CA GLY A 533 -45.62 19.77 -37.98
C GLY A 533 -44.83 19.54 -39.27
N ASP A 534 -44.88 20.53 -40.15
CA ASP A 534 -44.07 20.56 -41.37
C ASP A 534 -42.73 21.25 -41.09
N TYR A 535 -41.65 20.68 -41.62
CA TYR A 535 -40.28 21.16 -41.37
C TYR A 535 -39.57 21.41 -42.68
N ARG A 536 -38.88 22.56 -42.79
CA ARG A 536 -38.10 22.91 -43.98
C ARG A 536 -36.61 22.88 -43.65
N LEU A 537 -35.88 21.97 -44.31
CA LEU A 537 -34.43 21.93 -44.28
C LEU A 537 -33.89 22.90 -45.35
N GLN A 538 -33.15 23.93 -44.94
CA GLN A 538 -32.50 24.88 -45.83
C GLN A 538 -30.98 24.74 -45.73
N VAL A 539 -30.30 24.46 -46.84
CA VAL A 539 -28.84 24.44 -46.89
C VAL A 539 -28.35 25.83 -47.30
N ALA A 540 -27.68 26.53 -46.38
CA ALA A 540 -27.12 27.86 -46.59
C ALA A 540 -25.58 27.82 -46.61
N GLY A 541 -24.94 28.93 -47.02
CA GLY A 541 -23.47 29.02 -47.09
C GLY A 541 -22.75 28.86 -45.75
N ASN A 542 -23.45 28.99 -44.62
CA ASN A 542 -22.95 28.78 -43.27
C ASN A 542 -23.36 27.41 -42.67
N GLY A 543 -23.99 26.53 -43.44
CA GLY A 543 -24.39 25.20 -43.01
C GLY A 543 -25.87 24.89 -43.21
N VAL A 544 -26.33 23.79 -42.61
CA VAL A 544 -27.70 23.32 -42.69
C VAL A 544 -28.55 23.99 -41.61
N GLN A 545 -29.60 24.70 -42.01
CA GLN A 545 -30.58 25.35 -41.15
C GLN A 545 -31.89 24.58 -41.20
N LEU A 546 -32.49 24.29 -40.05
CA LEU A 546 -33.79 23.63 -39.96
C LEU A 546 -34.83 24.68 -39.54
N LEU A 547 -35.67 25.13 -40.47
CA LEU A 547 -36.80 26.02 -40.16
C LEU A 547 -37.97 25.18 -39.65
N LEU A 548 -38.46 25.55 -38.47
CA LEU A 548 -39.49 24.85 -37.74
C LEU A 548 -40.66 25.80 -37.49
N ASP A 549 -41.84 25.44 -37.99
CA ASP A 549 -43.06 26.18 -37.66
C ASP A 549 -43.56 25.70 -36.28
N GLY A 550 -43.44 26.55 -35.25
CA GLY A 550 -43.84 26.27 -33.86
C GLY A 550 -42.68 26.21 -32.84
N GLU A 551 -42.99 25.83 -31.59
CA GLU A 551 -41.99 25.75 -30.50
C GLU A 551 -41.25 24.40 -30.47
N VAL A 552 -39.93 24.44 -30.30
CA VAL A 552 -39.09 23.24 -30.10
C VAL A 552 -39.39 22.62 -28.74
N LYS A 553 -39.84 21.36 -28.70
CA LYS A 553 -40.24 20.71 -27.44
C LYS A 553 -39.05 20.44 -26.51
N ALA A 554 -37.95 19.92 -27.06
CA ALA A 554 -36.74 19.66 -26.29
C ALA A 554 -35.52 19.56 -27.22
N VAL A 555 -34.41 20.14 -26.79
CA VAL A 555 -33.08 19.87 -27.35
C VAL A 555 -32.31 19.13 -26.25
N THR A 556 -32.03 17.85 -26.46
CA THR A 556 -31.23 17.05 -25.54
C THR A 556 -29.88 16.73 -26.17
N VAL A 557 -28.84 16.69 -25.33
CA VAL A 557 -27.52 16.21 -25.76
C VAL A 557 -27.34 14.84 -25.15
N ASP A 558 -27.35 13.83 -26.01
CA ASP A 558 -27.05 12.45 -25.68
C ASP A 558 -25.54 12.21 -25.79
N VAL A 559 -25.03 11.23 -25.05
CA VAL A 559 -23.63 10.82 -25.14
C VAL A 559 -23.58 9.42 -25.74
N ASP A 560 -22.75 9.23 -26.77
CA ASP A 560 -22.40 7.91 -27.27
C ASP A 560 -21.52 7.21 -26.23
N GLN A 561 -22.14 6.34 -25.42
CA GLN A 561 -21.46 5.67 -24.32
C GLN A 561 -20.31 4.77 -24.80
N ALA A 562 -20.49 4.05 -25.92
CA ALA A 562 -19.45 3.16 -26.44
C ALA A 562 -18.22 3.96 -26.87
N ARG A 563 -18.43 5.06 -27.63
CA ARG A 563 -17.34 5.94 -28.05
C ARG A 563 -16.70 6.68 -26.87
N LEU A 564 -17.48 7.08 -25.86
CA LEU A 564 -16.97 7.69 -24.63
C LEU A 564 -16.04 6.73 -23.89
N LEU A 565 -16.42 5.46 -23.74
CA LEU A 565 -15.60 4.46 -23.06
C LEU A 565 -14.32 4.13 -23.86
N GLU A 566 -14.36 4.18 -25.19
CA GLU A 566 -13.17 4.05 -26.04
C GLU A 566 -12.20 5.22 -25.82
N LEU A 567 -12.69 6.47 -25.80
CA LEU A 567 -11.84 7.65 -25.56
C LEU A 567 -11.32 7.71 -24.12
N LEU A 568 -12.16 7.34 -23.15
CA LEU A 568 -11.76 7.21 -21.74
C LEU A 568 -10.69 6.14 -21.57
N ALA A 569 -10.76 5.06 -22.35
CA ALA A 569 -9.70 4.08 -22.37
C ALA A 569 -8.40 4.67 -22.91
N ARG A 570 -8.40 5.61 -23.87
CA ARG A 570 -7.15 6.04 -24.52
C ARG A 570 -6.48 7.27 -23.92
N THR A 571 -7.17 8.00 -23.04
CA THR A 571 -6.76 9.36 -22.66
C THR A 571 -6.60 9.51 -21.15
N ALA A 572 -5.52 10.16 -20.72
CA ALA A 572 -5.35 10.62 -19.35
C ALA A 572 -6.40 11.67 -18.98
N ILE A 573 -7.09 11.52 -17.86
CA ILE A 573 -8.06 12.50 -17.39
C ILE A 573 -7.39 13.45 -16.41
N PRO A 574 -7.34 14.77 -16.70
CA PRO A 574 -6.82 15.75 -15.75
C PRO A 574 -7.57 15.67 -14.42
N SER A 575 -6.84 15.72 -13.29
CA SER A 575 -7.40 15.58 -11.94
C SER A 575 -8.56 16.54 -11.65
N ARG A 576 -8.51 17.77 -12.17
CA ARG A 576 -9.59 18.76 -12.06
C ARG A 576 -10.89 18.29 -12.73
N ILE A 577 -10.80 17.66 -13.91
CA ILE A 577 -11.96 17.15 -14.65
C ILE A 577 -12.49 15.89 -13.97
N ASP A 578 -11.61 14.96 -13.57
CA ASP A 578 -11.97 13.74 -12.84
C ASP A 578 -12.74 14.08 -11.56
N ALA A 579 -12.26 15.03 -10.75
CA ALA A 579 -12.93 15.47 -9.52
C ALA A 579 -14.34 16.04 -9.78
N GLU A 580 -14.50 16.87 -10.81
CA GLU A 580 -15.81 17.44 -11.18
C GLU A 580 -16.78 16.35 -11.68
N VAL A 581 -16.31 15.41 -12.48
CA VAL A 581 -17.12 14.29 -12.97
C VAL A 581 -17.56 13.39 -11.81
N ARG A 582 -16.65 13.02 -10.91
CA ARG A 582 -16.97 12.22 -9.71
C ARG A 582 -18.00 12.89 -8.81
N LYS A 583 -17.91 14.21 -8.64
CA LYS A 583 -18.89 14.99 -7.87
C LYS A 583 -20.31 14.83 -8.43
N ARG A 584 -20.46 14.85 -9.76
CA ARG A 584 -21.77 14.66 -10.44
C ARG A 584 -22.28 13.23 -10.40
N LEU A 585 -21.37 12.25 -10.40
CA LEU A 585 -21.74 10.83 -10.35
C LEU A 585 -22.18 10.39 -8.94
N ARG A 586 -21.66 11.04 -7.89
CA ARG A 586 -21.95 10.69 -6.48
C ARG A 586 -23.06 11.52 -5.83
N GLY A 587 -23.27 12.77 -6.27
CA GLY A 587 -24.33 13.65 -5.77
C GLY A 587 -25.69 13.33 -6.37
#